data_AF-A0A326UBA3-F1
#
_entry.id   AF-A0A326UBA3-F1
#
_cell.length_a   1.000
_cell.length_b   1.000
_cell.length_c   1.000
_cell.angle_alpha   90.00
_cell.angle_beta   90.00
_cell.angle_gamma   90.00
#
_symmetry.space_group_name_H-M   'P 1'
#
loop_
_entity.id
_entity.type
_entity.pdbx_description
1 polymer ?
#
loop_
_entity_poly.entity_id
_entity_poly.type
_entity_poly.pdbx_seq_one_letter_code
_entity_poly.pdbx_strand_id
1 'polypeptide(L)'
;MSQMSRYGKYSPGKYGFPHMGEVIADYRQRAGYSQEEFAIVCGVEKPTVVYWERMEYLADMDRRIFLCKLLGIAPALLGLNWRNLVGESQKETLDYIASFEALAEQCKENTYGIYEDYLTISYTSPYKFTPIYAYRLFKHQQDLENFAKTAPASEVDSWKDLLSRYYQFSSLIAQHHEKREQALALATEAVELAENLDADRICTALYRLARVYLIQERYTMAKSVIDEAISKYGKNVRISLKGNMYLLAAEINTLFAGNSPKQRGICRNWQSQALTIVHKGGLEEDETFLHFNLYAVHHERAKTLSRFSLFHTSNSELVELLKNPYKRADRKTLSEAEDALNLARKHISTSKHTRFMHYTLTESRMRLIGKELEESARSANNALKIAREINSNQGIKDVEIIYSMLSDIEPNNPYVRHLGVKLGYFPPLLQKRSGTV
;
A
#
# COMPACT_ATOMS: atom_id res chain seq x y z
N MET A 1 -18.31 -12.57 -7.93
CA MET A 1 -17.85 -11.17 -7.79
C MET A 1 -19.03 -10.35 -7.28
N SER A 2 -19.07 -10.01 -6.00
CA SER A 2 -20.07 -9.06 -5.49
C SER A 2 -19.64 -7.67 -5.95
N GLN A 3 -20.38 -7.05 -6.87
CA GLN A 3 -20.26 -5.62 -7.13
C GLN A 3 -20.59 -4.91 -5.81
N MET A 4 -19.58 -4.47 -5.07
CA MET A 4 -19.82 -3.57 -3.94
C MET A 4 -20.39 -2.26 -4.50
N SER A 5 -21.71 -2.15 -4.43
CA SER A 5 -22.47 -0.94 -4.69
C SER A 5 -21.91 0.22 -3.86
N ARG A 6 -21.87 1.43 -4.43
CA ARG A 6 -21.48 2.67 -3.74
C ARG A 6 -22.26 2.90 -2.43
N TYR A 7 -23.42 2.26 -2.29
CA TYR A 7 -24.34 2.41 -1.17
C TYR A 7 -24.46 1.11 -0.34
N GLY A 8 -23.44 0.25 -0.36
CA GLY A 8 -23.34 -0.92 0.50
C GLY A 8 -24.31 -2.03 0.08
N LYS A 9 -25.35 -2.25 0.88
CA LYS A 9 -26.30 -3.36 0.72
C LYS A 9 -27.37 -3.15 -0.36
N TYR A 10 -27.56 -1.91 -0.83
CA TYR A 10 -28.59 -1.59 -1.82
C TYR A 10 -28.10 -1.82 -3.24
N SER A 11 -28.98 -2.37 -4.07
CA SER A 11 -28.76 -2.53 -5.51
C SER A 11 -28.52 -1.15 -6.17
N PRO A 12 -27.72 -1.08 -7.24
CA PRO A 12 -27.59 0.16 -8.02
C PRO A 12 -28.93 0.57 -8.64
N GLY A 13 -29.31 1.84 -8.47
CA GLY A 13 -30.47 2.47 -9.12
C GLY A 13 -30.04 3.36 -10.31
N LYS A 14 -30.89 4.32 -10.68
CA LYS A 14 -30.61 5.26 -11.78
C LYS A 14 -29.70 6.42 -11.37
N TYR A 15 -29.01 7.02 -12.34
CA TYR A 15 -28.18 8.23 -12.19
C TYR A 15 -27.07 8.13 -11.12
N GLY A 16 -26.61 6.91 -10.83
CA GLY A 16 -25.57 6.67 -9.83
C GLY A 16 -26.05 6.73 -8.38
N PHE A 17 -27.35 6.64 -8.13
CA PHE A 17 -28.00 6.50 -6.81
C PHE A 17 -28.29 5.03 -6.47
N PRO A 18 -28.60 4.67 -5.21
CA PRO A 18 -29.09 3.32 -4.89
C PRO A 18 -30.52 3.13 -5.45
N HIS A 19 -30.98 1.88 -5.49
CA HIS A 19 -32.37 1.55 -5.78
C HIS A 19 -33.28 2.15 -4.70
N MET A 20 -33.94 3.25 -5.00
CA MET A 20 -34.67 4.04 -4.00
C MET A 20 -35.78 3.25 -3.30
N GLY A 21 -36.45 2.37 -4.02
CA GLY A 21 -37.48 1.49 -3.46
C GLY A 21 -36.97 0.54 -2.37
N GLU A 22 -35.76 -0.02 -2.53
CA GLU A 22 -35.13 -0.86 -1.51
C GLU A 22 -34.78 -0.05 -0.25
N VAL A 23 -34.31 1.19 -0.44
CA VAL A 23 -34.03 2.13 0.67
C VAL A 23 -35.31 2.44 1.44
N ILE A 24 -36.41 2.76 0.74
CA ILE A 24 -37.70 3.07 1.36
C ILE A 24 -38.21 1.87 2.15
N ALA A 25 -38.17 0.67 1.55
CA ALA A 25 -38.61 -0.57 2.20
C ALA A 25 -37.81 -0.88 3.47
N ASP A 26 -36.49 -0.74 3.42
CA ASP A 26 -35.61 -0.98 4.56
C ASP A 26 -35.90 -0.01 5.71
N TYR A 27 -36.01 1.29 5.43
CA TYR A 27 -36.26 2.29 6.47
C TYR A 27 -37.67 2.21 7.03
N ARG A 28 -38.69 1.88 6.22
CA ARG A 28 -40.04 1.57 6.72
C ARG A 28 -40.01 0.40 7.72
N GLN A 29 -39.35 -0.69 7.35
CA GLN A 29 -39.24 -1.87 8.21
C GLN A 29 -38.53 -1.56 9.53
N ARG A 30 -37.46 -0.73 9.50
CA ARG A 30 -36.76 -0.26 10.70
C ARG A 30 -37.62 0.62 11.59
N ALA A 31 -38.50 1.43 11.00
CA ALA A 31 -39.49 2.21 11.72
C ALA A 31 -40.65 1.35 12.27
N GLY A 32 -40.66 0.04 12.00
CA GLY A 32 -41.64 -0.90 12.54
C GLY A 32 -42.99 -0.92 11.82
N TYR A 33 -43.10 -0.25 10.66
CA TYR A 33 -44.37 -0.20 9.92
C TYR A 33 -44.49 -1.35 8.93
N SER A 34 -45.66 -1.99 8.87
CA SER A 34 -46.13 -2.74 7.68
C SER A 34 -46.40 -1.80 6.50
N GLN A 35 -46.61 -2.35 5.29
CA GLN A 35 -46.95 -1.52 4.13
C GLN A 35 -48.31 -0.84 4.31
N GLU A 36 -49.27 -1.52 4.93
CA GLU A 36 -50.60 -1.01 5.26
C GLU A 36 -50.52 0.14 6.27
N GLU A 37 -49.81 -0.05 7.38
CA GLU A 37 -49.65 0.99 8.39
C GLU A 37 -48.90 2.20 7.82
N PHE A 38 -47.87 1.96 7.02
CA PHE A 38 -47.14 3.04 6.38
C PHE A 38 -47.99 3.81 5.38
N ALA A 39 -48.88 3.11 4.65
CA ALA A 39 -49.83 3.75 3.75
C ALA A 39 -50.78 4.69 4.50
N ILE A 40 -51.29 4.26 5.66
CA ILE A 40 -52.12 5.09 6.56
C ILE A 40 -51.34 6.32 7.02
N VAL A 41 -50.10 6.15 7.51
CA VAL A 41 -49.23 7.26 7.95
C VAL A 41 -48.96 8.25 6.82
N CYS A 42 -48.79 7.76 5.59
CA CYS A 42 -48.56 8.59 4.41
C CYS A 42 -49.82 9.20 3.81
N GLY A 43 -51.02 8.85 4.28
CA GLY A 43 -52.28 9.28 3.68
C GLY A 43 -52.50 8.75 2.26
N VAL A 44 -51.97 7.56 1.95
CA VAL A 44 -52.10 6.90 0.64
C VAL A 44 -52.63 5.48 0.78
N GLU A 45 -52.98 4.85 -0.34
CA GLU A 45 -53.36 3.44 -0.34
C GLU A 45 -52.14 2.51 -0.36
N LYS A 46 -52.28 1.29 0.19
CA LYS A 46 -51.22 0.26 0.21
C LYS A 46 -50.56 0.02 -1.16
N PRO A 47 -51.29 -0.07 -2.30
CA PRO A 47 -50.65 -0.28 -3.61
C PRO A 47 -49.65 0.82 -3.98
N THR A 48 -49.85 2.05 -3.49
CA THR A 48 -48.94 3.18 -3.71
C THR A 48 -47.62 2.98 -2.98
N VAL A 49 -47.64 2.45 -1.76
CA VAL A 49 -46.43 2.09 -1.00
C VAL A 49 -45.69 0.95 -1.71
N VAL A 50 -46.41 -0.09 -2.14
CA VAL A 50 -45.82 -1.20 -2.92
C VAL A 50 -45.16 -0.69 -4.20
N TYR A 51 -45.79 0.28 -4.87
CA TYR A 51 -45.23 0.92 -6.04
C TYR A 51 -43.93 1.66 -5.70
N TRP A 52 -43.89 2.48 -4.65
CA TRP A 52 -42.67 3.20 -4.24
C TRP A 52 -41.52 2.26 -3.94
N GLU A 53 -41.77 1.16 -3.23
CA GLU A 53 -40.75 0.18 -2.86
C GLU A 53 -40.19 -0.62 -4.04
N ARG A 54 -40.88 -0.63 -5.18
CA ARG A 54 -40.44 -1.29 -6.42
C ARG A 54 -39.71 -0.36 -7.38
N MET A 55 -39.68 0.94 -7.12
CA MET A 55 -39.07 1.90 -8.03
C MET A 55 -37.56 1.99 -7.83
N GLU A 56 -36.80 1.75 -8.91
CA GLU A 56 -35.37 2.04 -8.95
C GLU A 56 -35.07 3.53 -8.70
N TYR A 57 -36.01 4.39 -9.12
CA TYR A 57 -35.92 5.84 -8.99
C TYR A 57 -37.30 6.46 -8.83
N LEU A 58 -37.52 7.19 -7.73
CA LEU A 58 -38.75 7.93 -7.48
C LEU A 58 -38.56 9.37 -7.97
N ALA A 59 -39.17 9.75 -9.10
CA ALA A 59 -38.92 11.05 -9.73
C ALA A 59 -39.50 12.24 -8.94
N ASP A 60 -40.63 12.03 -8.28
CA ASP A 60 -41.35 13.02 -7.49
C ASP A 60 -40.46 13.58 -6.34
N MET A 61 -40.11 14.87 -6.42
CA MET A 61 -39.19 15.51 -5.48
C MET A 61 -39.85 15.74 -4.12
N ASP A 62 -41.08 16.22 -4.10
CA ASP A 62 -41.82 16.50 -2.86
C ASP A 62 -42.06 15.23 -2.08
N ARG A 63 -42.38 14.14 -2.79
CA ARG A 63 -42.53 12.83 -2.18
C ARG A 63 -41.23 12.29 -1.63
N ARG A 64 -40.11 12.48 -2.32
CA ARG A 64 -38.79 12.11 -1.79
C ARG A 64 -38.46 12.90 -0.52
N ILE A 65 -38.73 14.21 -0.49
CA ILE A 65 -38.52 15.06 0.69
C ILE A 65 -39.40 14.58 1.85
N PHE A 66 -40.68 14.33 1.58
CA PHE A 66 -41.64 13.80 2.54
C PHE A 66 -41.17 12.47 3.15
N LEU A 67 -40.81 11.49 2.31
CA LEU A 67 -40.31 10.19 2.76
C LEU A 67 -38.99 10.31 3.52
N CYS A 68 -38.11 11.23 3.10
CA CYS A 68 -36.85 11.52 3.78
C CYS A 68 -37.09 12.00 5.23
N LYS A 69 -38.00 12.95 5.42
CA LYS A 69 -38.37 13.49 6.73
C LYS A 69 -39.10 12.46 7.58
N LEU A 70 -40.09 11.78 7.01
CA LEU A 70 -40.96 10.85 7.74
C LEU A 70 -40.20 9.61 8.24
N LEU A 71 -39.35 9.02 7.40
CA LEU A 71 -38.62 7.79 7.73
C LEU A 71 -37.20 8.03 8.27
N GLY A 72 -36.74 9.27 8.35
CA GLY A 72 -35.36 9.59 8.74
C GLY A 72 -34.31 9.04 7.75
N ILE A 73 -34.64 8.97 6.46
CA ILE A 73 -33.71 8.48 5.43
C ILE A 73 -32.63 9.54 5.18
N ALA A 74 -31.37 9.13 5.07
CA ALA A 74 -30.30 10.06 4.71
C ALA A 74 -30.57 10.67 3.32
N PRO A 75 -30.54 12.01 3.14
CA PRO A 75 -31.00 12.68 1.91
C PRO A 75 -30.30 12.18 0.64
N ALA A 76 -29.01 11.91 0.75
CA ALA A 76 -28.19 11.41 -0.34
C ALA A 76 -28.68 10.06 -0.92
N LEU A 77 -29.38 9.23 -0.13
CA LEU A 77 -29.93 7.95 -0.59
C LEU A 77 -31.18 8.12 -1.46
N LEU A 78 -31.86 9.27 -1.38
CA LEU A 78 -32.99 9.63 -2.24
C LEU A 78 -32.60 10.68 -3.30
N GLY A 79 -31.30 10.92 -3.49
CA GLY A 79 -30.80 11.93 -4.42
C GLY A 79 -31.25 13.35 -4.06
N LEU A 80 -31.42 13.62 -2.77
CA LEU A 80 -31.71 14.93 -2.20
C LEU A 80 -30.42 15.52 -1.60
N ASN A 81 -30.36 16.84 -1.55
CA ASN A 81 -29.39 17.57 -0.75
C ASN A 81 -30.11 18.27 0.41
N TRP A 82 -29.34 18.80 1.36
CA TRP A 82 -29.90 19.46 2.53
C TRP A 82 -30.81 20.65 2.18
N ARG A 83 -30.55 21.35 1.06
CA ARG A 83 -31.39 22.48 0.61
C ARG A 83 -32.79 22.03 0.22
N ASN A 84 -32.97 20.76 -0.17
CA ASN A 84 -34.30 20.22 -0.47
C ASN A 84 -35.15 19.98 0.78
N LEU A 85 -34.53 19.85 1.96
CA LEU A 85 -35.24 19.51 3.20
C LEU A 85 -35.68 20.74 3.98
N VAL A 86 -34.96 21.83 3.79
CA VAL A 86 -35.24 23.12 4.39
C VAL A 86 -36.43 23.73 3.64
N GLY A 87 -37.54 23.96 4.34
CA GLY A 87 -38.71 24.62 3.76
C GLY A 87 -38.45 26.11 3.45
N GLU A 88 -39.43 26.81 2.90
CA GLU A 88 -39.35 28.28 2.66
C GLU A 88 -39.31 29.10 3.97
N SER A 89 -39.57 28.45 5.10
CA SER A 89 -39.52 29.03 6.44
C SER A 89 -38.07 29.36 6.84
N GLN A 90 -37.76 30.65 6.96
CA GLN A 90 -36.46 31.15 7.40
C GLN A 90 -36.03 30.57 8.77
N LYS A 91 -36.99 30.24 9.64
CA LYS A 91 -36.73 29.65 10.96
C LYS A 91 -36.29 28.19 10.87
N GLU A 92 -36.94 27.38 10.03
CA GLU A 92 -36.53 25.98 9.80
C GLU A 92 -35.14 25.90 9.15
N THR A 93 -34.82 26.85 8.28
CA THR A 93 -33.48 27.00 7.70
C THR A 93 -32.42 27.27 8.77
N LEU A 94 -32.69 28.22 9.68
CA LEU A 94 -31.76 28.58 10.74
C LEU A 94 -31.60 27.46 11.77
N ASP A 95 -32.68 26.80 12.18
CA ASP A 95 -32.64 25.68 13.13
C ASP A 95 -31.91 24.47 12.52
N TYR A 96 -32.15 24.18 11.24
CA TYR A 96 -31.45 23.11 10.52
C TYR A 96 -29.96 23.44 10.31
N ILE A 97 -29.62 24.66 9.90
CA ILE A 97 -28.22 25.10 9.76
C ILE A 97 -27.52 25.04 11.12
N ALA A 98 -28.13 25.53 12.19
CA ALA A 98 -27.56 25.44 13.54
C ALA A 98 -27.35 23.99 13.99
N SER A 99 -28.28 23.08 13.66
CA SER A 99 -28.10 21.65 13.93
C SER A 99 -26.97 21.02 13.10
N PHE A 100 -26.77 21.49 11.86
CA PHE A 100 -25.70 21.05 10.98
C PHE A 100 -24.36 21.63 11.39
N GLU A 101 -24.31 22.86 11.87
CA GLU A 101 -23.12 23.48 12.45
C GLU A 101 -22.73 22.78 13.75
N ALA A 102 -23.69 22.45 14.62
CA ALA A 102 -23.46 21.65 15.82
C ALA A 102 -22.96 20.23 15.48
N LEU A 103 -23.55 19.59 14.47
CA LEU A 103 -23.10 18.28 13.98
C LEU A 103 -21.74 18.37 13.28
N ALA A 104 -21.47 19.44 12.54
CA ALA A 104 -20.16 19.72 11.96
C ALA A 104 -19.11 19.95 13.05
N GLU A 105 -19.45 20.62 14.14
CA GLU A 105 -18.56 20.82 15.28
C GLU A 105 -18.28 19.49 16.00
N GLN A 106 -19.30 18.67 16.26
CA GLN A 106 -19.12 17.30 16.78
C GLN A 106 -18.33 16.40 15.83
N CYS A 107 -18.49 16.56 14.51
CA CYS A 107 -17.69 15.86 13.53
C CYS A 107 -16.25 16.39 13.52
N LYS A 108 -16.01 17.69 13.67
CA LYS A 108 -14.66 18.28 13.79
C LYS A 108 -13.92 17.71 14.99
N GLU A 109 -14.58 17.62 16.15
CA GLU A 109 -14.01 17.04 17.38
C GLU A 109 -13.45 15.62 17.15
N ASN A 110 -14.08 14.84 16.27
CA ASN A 110 -13.64 13.47 15.93
C ASN A 110 -12.90 13.35 14.59
N THR A 111 -12.65 14.45 13.87
CA THR A 111 -12.10 14.39 12.50
C THR A 111 -10.68 13.84 12.50
N TYR A 112 -9.85 14.20 13.47
CA TYR A 112 -8.47 13.68 13.57
C TYR A 112 -8.45 12.15 13.66
N GLY A 113 -9.24 11.58 14.59
CA GLY A 113 -9.34 10.13 14.79
C GLY A 113 -9.86 9.41 13.55
N ILE A 114 -10.82 10.00 12.81
CA ILE A 114 -11.32 9.43 11.56
C ILE A 114 -10.21 9.31 10.50
N TYR A 115 -9.34 10.33 10.37
CA TYR A 115 -8.22 10.26 9.43
C TYR A 115 -7.16 9.25 9.86
N GLU A 116 -6.91 9.12 11.15
CA GLU A 116 -5.99 8.11 11.69
C GLU A 116 -6.50 6.68 11.47
N ASP A 117 -7.78 6.43 11.75
CA ASP A 117 -8.45 5.17 11.50
C ASP A 117 -8.44 4.82 10.01
N TYR A 118 -8.80 5.80 9.16
CA TYR A 118 -8.81 5.59 7.72
C TYR A 118 -7.42 5.23 7.18
N LEU A 119 -6.37 5.88 7.69
CA LEU A 119 -4.99 5.58 7.32
C LEU A 119 -4.60 4.15 7.75
N THR A 120 -4.94 3.77 8.97
CA THR A 120 -4.67 2.44 9.53
C THR A 120 -5.38 1.33 8.75
N ILE A 121 -6.67 1.52 8.45
CA ILE A 121 -7.47 0.61 7.62
C ILE A 121 -6.90 0.52 6.21
N SER A 122 -6.54 1.66 5.62
CA SER A 122 -5.97 1.70 4.28
C SER A 122 -4.63 0.97 4.21
N TYR A 123 -3.79 1.10 5.23
CA TYR A 123 -2.51 0.40 5.31
C TYR A 123 -2.66 -1.11 5.45
N THR A 124 -3.55 -1.56 6.33
CA THR A 124 -3.78 -2.98 6.61
C THR A 124 -4.58 -3.69 5.53
N SER A 125 -5.30 -2.95 4.69
CA SER A 125 -6.10 -3.49 3.59
C SER A 125 -5.26 -4.32 2.59
N PRO A 126 -5.77 -5.50 2.17
CA PRO A 126 -5.16 -6.26 1.07
C PRO A 126 -5.35 -5.58 -0.29
N TYR A 127 -6.30 -4.64 -0.40
CA TYR A 127 -6.65 -3.94 -1.65
C TYR A 127 -6.01 -2.56 -1.80
N LYS A 128 -5.05 -2.22 -0.94
CA LYS A 128 -4.46 -0.88 -0.85
C LYS A 128 -3.82 -0.34 -2.13
N PHE A 129 -3.38 -1.21 -3.04
CA PHE A 129 -2.81 -0.80 -4.33
C PHE A 129 -3.81 -0.87 -5.49
N THR A 130 -5.10 -1.09 -5.22
CA THR A 130 -6.10 -0.95 -6.27
C THR A 130 -6.29 0.53 -6.62
N PRO A 131 -6.58 0.87 -7.90
CA PRO A 131 -6.80 2.26 -8.30
C PRO A 131 -7.89 2.98 -7.48
N ILE A 132 -8.94 2.26 -7.07
CA ILE A 132 -10.04 2.80 -6.26
C ILE A 132 -9.56 3.20 -4.87
N TYR A 133 -8.80 2.34 -4.19
CA TYR A 133 -8.26 2.65 -2.86
C TYR A 133 -7.23 3.78 -2.93
N ALA A 134 -6.32 3.75 -3.90
CA ALA A 134 -5.35 4.80 -4.12
C ALA A 134 -6.04 6.16 -4.33
N TYR A 135 -7.05 6.22 -5.20
CA TYR A 135 -7.85 7.44 -5.42
C TYR A 135 -8.48 7.98 -4.13
N ARG A 136 -9.10 7.11 -3.32
CA ARG A 136 -9.73 7.52 -2.06
C ARG A 136 -8.69 8.04 -1.06
N LEU A 137 -7.54 7.36 -0.91
CA LEU A 137 -6.47 7.84 -0.05
C LEU A 137 -5.97 9.23 -0.47
N PHE A 138 -5.70 9.44 -1.76
CA PHE A 138 -5.24 10.74 -2.25
C PHE A 138 -6.28 11.85 -2.03
N LYS A 139 -7.57 11.54 -2.20
CA LYS A 139 -8.65 12.48 -1.89
C LYS A 139 -8.65 12.87 -0.42
N HIS A 140 -8.59 11.89 0.49
CA HIS A 140 -8.50 12.14 1.93
C HIS A 140 -7.23 12.92 2.31
N GLN A 141 -6.09 12.63 1.67
CA GLN A 141 -4.88 13.41 1.86
C GLN A 141 -5.08 14.87 1.46
N GLN A 142 -5.69 15.14 0.30
CA GLN A 142 -5.95 16.51 -0.15
C GLN A 142 -6.89 17.26 0.80
N ASP A 143 -7.90 16.59 1.33
CA ASP A 143 -8.79 17.16 2.34
C ASP A 143 -8.00 17.47 3.64
N LEU A 144 -7.14 16.55 4.07
CA LEU A 144 -6.25 16.71 5.23
C LEU A 144 -5.23 17.85 5.07
N GLU A 145 -4.68 18.05 3.86
CA GLU A 145 -3.80 19.18 3.54
C GLU A 145 -4.50 20.53 3.80
N ASN A 146 -5.81 20.62 3.52
CA ASN A 146 -6.58 21.83 3.79
C ASN A 146 -6.81 22.01 5.30
N PHE A 147 -7.12 20.93 6.02
CA PHE A 147 -7.29 20.97 7.48
C PHE A 147 -6.01 21.39 8.19
N ALA A 148 -4.86 20.83 7.81
CA ALA A 148 -3.56 21.14 8.42
C ALA A 148 -3.16 22.62 8.25
N LYS A 149 -3.58 23.28 7.16
CA LYS A 149 -3.35 24.73 6.93
C LYS A 149 -4.18 25.63 7.85
N THR A 150 -5.35 25.16 8.25
CA THR A 150 -6.29 25.91 9.10
C THR A 150 -6.28 25.44 10.55
N ALA A 151 -5.41 24.49 10.90
CA ALA A 151 -5.35 23.90 12.22
C ALA A 151 -4.98 24.96 13.29
N PRO A 152 -5.59 24.88 14.49
CA PRO A 152 -5.18 25.73 15.61
C PRO A 152 -3.69 25.56 15.93
N ALA A 153 -3.06 26.64 16.39
CA ALA A 153 -1.62 26.63 16.72
C ALA A 153 -1.23 25.56 17.76
N SER A 154 -2.17 25.17 18.62
CA SER A 154 -1.99 24.13 19.64
C SER A 154 -1.95 22.70 19.07
N GLU A 155 -2.50 22.49 17.87
CA GLU A 155 -2.65 21.16 17.26
C GLU A 155 -1.88 21.02 15.93
N VAL A 156 -1.29 22.11 15.44
CA VAL A 156 -0.64 22.15 14.12
C VAL A 156 0.37 21.02 13.92
N ASP A 157 1.14 20.68 14.96
CA ASP A 157 2.15 19.63 14.88
C ASP A 157 1.53 18.23 14.80
N SER A 158 0.41 17.98 15.47
CA SER A 158 -0.34 16.71 15.37
C SER A 158 -0.93 16.54 13.96
N TRP A 159 -1.50 17.61 13.40
CA TRP A 159 -2.01 17.58 12.02
C TRP A 159 -0.89 17.41 10.99
N LYS A 160 0.26 18.06 11.18
CA LYS A 160 1.45 17.88 10.34
C LYS A 160 2.00 16.46 10.43
N ASP A 161 2.06 15.88 11.63
CA ASP A 161 2.48 14.49 11.82
C ASP A 161 1.56 13.52 11.05
N LEU A 162 0.24 13.65 11.23
CA LEU A 162 -0.73 12.83 10.54
C LEU A 162 -0.61 13.00 9.01
N LEU A 163 -0.49 14.24 8.54
CA LEU A 163 -0.29 14.53 7.12
C LEU A 163 1.02 13.94 6.57
N SER A 164 2.12 14.03 7.32
CA SER A 164 3.39 13.37 6.97
C SER A 164 3.21 11.85 6.83
N ARG A 165 2.49 11.21 7.76
CA ARG A 165 2.16 9.78 7.69
C ARG A 165 1.33 9.44 6.45
N TYR A 166 0.40 10.29 6.04
CA TYR A 166 -0.33 10.16 4.77
C TYR A 166 0.62 10.24 3.57
N TYR A 167 1.48 11.26 3.50
CA TYR A 167 2.47 11.40 2.42
C TYR A 167 3.40 10.18 2.31
N GLN A 168 3.85 9.65 3.45
CA GLN A 168 4.67 8.43 3.49
C GLN A 168 3.93 7.23 2.90
N PHE A 169 2.67 7.02 3.26
CA PHE A 169 1.88 5.90 2.74
C PHE A 169 1.49 6.10 1.26
N SER A 170 1.13 7.32 0.88
CA SER A 170 0.89 7.73 -0.49
C SER A 170 2.12 7.54 -1.38
N SER A 171 3.33 7.79 -0.88
CA SER A 171 4.58 7.53 -1.60
C SER A 171 4.75 6.03 -1.90
N LEU A 172 4.41 5.16 -0.94
CA LEU A 172 4.42 3.71 -1.11
C LEU A 172 3.42 3.26 -2.18
N ILE A 173 2.19 3.78 -2.14
CA ILE A 173 1.19 3.51 -3.19
C ILE A 173 1.71 3.96 -4.55
N ALA A 174 2.24 5.18 -4.66
CA ALA A 174 2.80 5.71 -5.90
C ALA A 174 3.93 4.82 -6.45
N GLN A 175 4.82 4.28 -5.58
CA GLN A 175 5.82 3.29 -5.98
C GLN A 175 5.18 2.05 -6.59
N HIS A 176 4.19 1.46 -5.92
CA HIS A 176 3.51 0.25 -6.41
C HIS A 176 2.76 0.47 -7.72
N HIS A 177 2.38 1.72 -8.04
CA HIS A 177 1.81 2.12 -9.34
C HIS A 177 2.86 2.63 -10.35
N GLU A 178 4.15 2.51 -10.04
CA GLU A 178 5.28 2.98 -10.87
C GLU A 178 5.30 4.49 -11.16
N LYS A 179 4.63 5.29 -10.35
CA LYS A 179 4.65 6.76 -10.47
C LYS A 179 5.89 7.32 -9.78
N ARG A 180 7.06 7.10 -10.38
CA ARG A 180 8.38 7.40 -9.78
C ARG A 180 8.51 8.84 -9.28
N GLU A 181 8.27 9.83 -10.12
CA GLU A 181 8.41 11.25 -9.73
C GLU A 181 7.40 11.64 -8.64
N GLN A 182 6.16 11.14 -8.72
CA GLN A 182 5.16 11.38 -7.68
C GLN A 182 5.58 10.76 -6.34
N ALA A 183 6.12 9.53 -6.34
CA ALA A 183 6.60 8.88 -5.12
C ALA A 183 7.75 9.66 -4.46
N LEU A 184 8.65 10.24 -5.26
CA LEU A 184 9.72 11.08 -4.76
C LEU A 184 9.18 12.38 -4.16
N ALA A 185 8.32 13.10 -4.90
CA ALA A 185 7.72 14.34 -4.40
C ALA A 185 6.99 14.13 -3.06
N LEU A 186 6.12 13.11 -2.98
CA LEU A 186 5.40 12.79 -1.74
C LEU A 186 6.35 12.43 -0.58
N ALA A 187 7.44 11.70 -0.84
CA ALA A 187 8.40 11.36 0.22
C ALA A 187 9.23 12.55 0.69
N THR A 188 9.52 13.51 -0.19
CA THR A 188 10.18 14.77 0.18
C THR A 188 9.25 15.64 1.03
N GLU A 189 7.99 15.82 0.63
CA GLU A 189 6.97 16.54 1.42
C GLU A 189 6.80 15.95 2.83
N ALA A 190 6.83 14.61 2.94
CA ALA A 190 6.81 13.94 4.24
C ALA A 190 8.00 14.31 5.14
N VAL A 191 9.20 14.48 4.55
CA VAL A 191 10.41 14.90 5.28
C VAL A 191 10.26 16.35 5.72
N GLU A 192 9.87 17.26 4.82
CA GLU A 192 9.68 18.69 5.11
C GLU A 192 8.69 18.93 6.27
N LEU A 193 7.57 18.21 6.28
CA LEU A 193 6.60 18.27 7.38
C LEU A 193 7.16 17.74 8.71
N ALA A 194 8.08 16.79 8.66
CA ALA A 194 8.65 16.14 9.83
C ALA A 194 9.91 16.82 10.39
N GLU A 195 10.53 17.76 9.66
CA GLU A 195 11.81 18.39 10.06
C GLU A 195 11.76 19.05 11.44
N ASN A 196 10.61 19.61 11.81
CA ASN A 196 10.41 20.33 13.07
C ASN A 196 9.65 19.52 14.13
N LEU A 197 9.38 18.23 13.85
CA LEU A 197 8.74 17.32 14.80
C LEU A 197 9.82 16.60 15.64
N ASP A 198 9.45 15.49 16.27
CA ASP A 198 10.40 14.65 17.01
C ASP A 198 11.29 13.78 16.10
N ALA A 199 12.32 13.20 16.72
CA ALA A 199 13.32 12.37 16.05
C ALA A 199 12.74 11.14 15.35
N ASP A 200 11.65 10.54 15.87
CA ASP A 200 11.02 9.37 15.27
C ASP A 200 10.32 9.72 13.96
N ARG A 201 9.58 10.83 13.94
CA ARG A 201 8.82 11.24 12.76
C ARG A 201 9.74 11.57 11.59
N ILE A 202 10.78 12.38 11.84
CA ILE A 202 11.78 12.71 10.81
C ILE A 202 12.55 11.46 10.34
N CYS A 203 12.97 10.57 11.26
CA CYS A 203 13.65 9.34 10.87
C CYS A 203 12.79 8.42 10.01
N THR A 204 11.50 8.34 10.29
CA THR A 204 10.57 7.54 9.50
C THR A 204 10.45 8.12 8.08
N ALA A 205 10.28 9.44 7.96
CA ALA A 205 10.21 10.10 6.66
C ALA A 205 11.53 9.91 5.86
N LEU A 206 12.68 10.11 6.50
CA LEU A 206 14.00 9.87 5.88
C LEU A 206 14.19 8.41 5.45
N TYR A 207 13.74 7.44 6.26
CA TYR A 207 13.74 6.02 5.88
C TYR A 207 12.94 5.79 4.59
N ARG A 208 11.74 6.37 4.47
CA ARG A 208 10.89 6.25 3.28
C ARG A 208 11.54 6.91 2.07
N LEU A 209 12.11 8.09 2.23
CA LEU A 209 12.83 8.78 1.17
C LEU A 209 14.06 7.98 0.69
N ALA A 210 14.86 7.43 1.60
CA ALA A 210 15.98 6.56 1.25
C ALA A 210 15.52 5.31 0.49
N ARG A 211 14.37 4.72 0.86
CA ARG A 211 13.75 3.60 0.14
C ARG A 211 13.31 4.00 -1.28
N VAL A 212 12.72 5.18 -1.46
CA VAL A 212 12.38 5.72 -2.79
C VAL A 212 13.62 5.85 -3.64
N TYR A 213 14.69 6.48 -3.11
CA TYR A 213 15.94 6.63 -3.84
C TYR A 213 16.56 5.28 -4.21
N LEU A 214 16.52 4.29 -3.32
CA LEU A 214 17.01 2.95 -3.59
C LEU A 214 16.25 2.27 -4.75
N ILE A 215 14.91 2.33 -4.75
CA ILE A 215 14.06 1.75 -5.82
C ILE A 215 14.27 2.45 -7.16
N GLN A 216 14.57 3.75 -7.13
CA GLN A 216 14.88 4.54 -8.33
C GLN A 216 16.36 4.45 -8.75
N GLU A 217 17.14 3.57 -8.14
CA GLU A 217 18.56 3.36 -8.44
C GLU A 217 19.45 4.60 -8.19
N ARG A 218 18.97 5.57 -7.39
CA ARG A 218 19.72 6.76 -6.95
C ARG A 218 20.52 6.44 -5.69
N TYR A 219 21.45 5.48 -5.79
CA TYR A 219 22.09 4.83 -4.65
C TYR A 219 22.90 5.77 -3.74
N THR A 220 23.58 6.76 -4.31
CA THR A 220 24.36 7.74 -3.54
C THR A 220 23.47 8.60 -2.66
N MET A 221 22.32 9.04 -3.20
CA MET A 221 21.29 9.79 -2.46
C MET A 221 20.67 8.92 -1.37
N ALA A 222 20.31 7.67 -1.69
CA ALA A 222 19.77 6.72 -0.71
C ALA A 222 20.74 6.53 0.47
N LYS A 223 22.04 6.37 0.17
CA LYS A 223 23.09 6.23 1.18
C LYS A 223 23.23 7.48 2.04
N SER A 224 23.28 8.66 1.42
CA SER A 224 23.39 9.93 2.16
C SER A 224 22.25 10.10 3.15
N VAL A 225 21.01 9.89 2.69
CA VAL A 225 19.80 10.06 3.51
C VAL A 225 19.76 9.08 4.68
N ILE A 226 20.07 7.79 4.47
CA ILE A 226 20.03 6.82 5.57
C ILE A 226 21.17 7.01 6.57
N ASP A 227 22.36 7.40 6.10
CA ASP A 227 23.51 7.70 6.96
C ASP A 227 23.24 8.95 7.82
N GLU A 228 22.59 9.97 7.24
CA GLU A 228 22.11 11.15 7.97
C GLU A 228 21.11 10.77 9.06
N ALA A 229 20.08 9.99 8.70
CA ALA A 229 19.07 9.54 9.67
C ALA A 229 19.71 8.79 10.85
N ILE A 230 20.64 7.88 10.59
CA ILE A 230 21.32 7.10 11.66
C ILE A 230 22.22 7.99 12.50
N SER A 231 23.01 8.88 11.88
CA SER A 231 24.03 9.67 12.58
C SER A 231 23.43 10.80 13.42
N LYS A 232 22.43 11.53 12.90
CA LYS A 232 21.82 12.66 13.59
C LYS A 232 20.80 12.23 14.65
N TYR A 233 19.95 11.25 14.33
CA TYR A 233 18.75 10.97 15.11
C TYR A 233 18.73 9.56 15.74
N GLY A 234 19.55 8.63 15.25
CA GLY A 234 19.48 7.19 15.60
C GLY A 234 19.66 6.82 17.09
N LYS A 235 20.00 7.78 17.97
CA LYS A 235 20.04 7.59 19.43
C LYS A 235 18.68 7.79 20.10
N ASN A 236 17.84 8.66 19.55
CA ASN A 236 16.60 9.15 20.16
C ASN A 236 15.34 8.59 19.50
N VAL A 237 15.50 7.50 18.74
CA VAL A 237 14.39 6.86 18.03
C VAL A 237 13.95 5.57 18.71
N ARG A 238 12.67 5.22 18.53
CA ARG A 238 12.13 3.93 18.94
C ARG A 238 12.95 2.78 18.39
N ILE A 239 13.02 1.74 19.21
CA ILE A 239 13.87 0.57 18.99
C ILE A 239 13.51 -0.16 17.68
N SER A 240 12.22 -0.26 17.34
CA SER A 240 11.73 -0.87 16.09
C SER A 240 12.18 -0.09 14.85
N LEU A 241 12.06 1.24 14.86
CA LEU A 241 12.49 2.11 13.76
C LEU A 241 14.00 2.05 13.56
N LYS A 242 14.77 2.10 14.66
CA LYS A 242 16.22 1.92 14.66
C LYS A 242 16.65 0.62 13.99
N GLY A 243 15.97 -0.47 14.32
CA GLY A 243 16.18 -1.77 13.71
C GLY A 243 15.95 -1.75 12.19
N ASN A 244 14.84 -1.18 11.73
CA ASN A 244 14.57 -1.01 10.29
C ASN A 244 15.64 -0.16 9.59
N MET A 245 16.09 0.93 10.21
CA MET A 245 17.14 1.78 9.66
C MET A 245 18.46 1.01 9.48
N TYR A 246 18.84 0.18 10.45
CA TYR A 246 20.01 -0.70 10.32
C TYR A 246 19.88 -1.70 9.17
N LEU A 247 18.70 -2.30 8.97
CA LEU A 247 18.46 -3.20 7.85
C LEU A 247 18.58 -2.48 6.50
N LEU A 248 17.95 -1.31 6.35
CA LEU A 248 18.03 -0.52 5.11
C LEU A 248 19.45 0.01 4.87
N ALA A 249 20.16 0.46 5.90
CA ALA A 249 21.54 0.90 5.78
C ALA A 249 22.46 -0.25 5.34
N ALA A 250 22.26 -1.46 5.88
CA ALA A 250 22.99 -2.64 5.42
C ALA A 250 22.70 -2.95 3.95
N GLU A 251 21.42 -2.94 3.54
CA GLU A 251 21.02 -3.16 2.14
C GLU A 251 21.68 -2.14 1.20
N ILE A 252 21.58 -0.84 1.49
CA ILE A 252 22.19 0.20 0.67
C ILE A 252 23.71 0.08 0.64
N ASN A 253 24.37 -0.05 1.80
CA ASN A 253 25.83 -0.12 1.86
C ASN A 253 26.40 -1.38 1.22
N THR A 254 25.59 -2.45 1.06
CA THR A 254 26.05 -3.62 0.29
C THR A 254 26.35 -3.31 -1.16
N LEU A 255 25.75 -2.27 -1.75
CA LEU A 255 26.06 -1.81 -3.12
C LEU A 255 27.46 -1.19 -3.23
N PHE A 256 28.00 -0.68 -2.13
CA PHE A 256 29.29 0.01 -2.08
C PHE A 256 30.40 -0.84 -1.46
N ALA A 257 30.05 -1.97 -0.85
CA ALA A 257 30.99 -2.77 -0.07
C ALA A 257 32.06 -3.50 -0.90
N GLY A 258 31.78 -3.80 -2.18
CA GLY A 258 32.68 -4.54 -3.05
C GLY A 258 33.23 -5.80 -2.40
N ASN A 259 34.54 -5.99 -2.52
CA ASN A 259 35.30 -7.03 -1.80
C ASN A 259 35.94 -6.51 -0.50
N SER A 260 35.60 -5.29 -0.05
CA SER A 260 36.18 -4.70 1.17
C SER A 260 35.69 -5.44 2.43
N PRO A 261 36.56 -6.13 3.17
CA PRO A 261 36.16 -6.84 4.39
C PRO A 261 35.60 -5.88 5.45
N LYS A 262 36.15 -4.65 5.51
CA LYS A 262 35.72 -3.61 6.44
C LYS A 262 34.26 -3.19 6.19
N GLN A 263 33.91 -2.88 4.94
CA GLN A 263 32.55 -2.45 4.60
C GLN A 263 31.53 -3.59 4.74
N ARG A 264 31.91 -4.82 4.37
CA ARG A 264 31.08 -6.02 4.63
C ARG A 264 30.87 -6.24 6.14
N GLY A 265 31.90 -5.99 6.95
CA GLY A 265 31.84 -6.04 8.41
C GLY A 265 30.84 -5.05 9.01
N ILE A 266 30.80 -3.82 8.50
CA ILE A 266 29.82 -2.80 8.90
C ILE A 266 28.38 -3.26 8.61
N CYS A 267 28.12 -3.77 7.40
CA CYS A 267 26.79 -4.27 7.02
C CYS A 267 26.36 -5.43 7.92
N ARG A 268 27.26 -6.38 8.19
CA ARG A 268 27.00 -7.51 9.11
C ARG A 268 26.75 -7.03 10.54
N ASN A 269 27.47 -6.01 11.01
CA ASN A 269 27.26 -5.46 12.34
C ASN A 269 25.84 -4.86 12.48
N TRP A 270 25.38 -4.07 11.51
CA TRP A 270 24.01 -3.55 11.51
C TRP A 270 22.96 -4.66 11.51
N GLN A 271 23.16 -5.72 10.74
CA GLN A 271 22.27 -6.89 10.76
C GLN A 271 22.26 -7.61 12.11
N SER A 272 23.42 -7.79 12.73
CA SER A 272 23.53 -8.39 14.07
C SER A 272 22.87 -7.51 15.14
N GLN A 273 23.01 -6.19 15.04
CA GLN A 273 22.33 -5.24 15.92
C GLN A 273 20.82 -5.32 15.75
N ALA A 274 20.31 -5.32 14.52
CA ALA A 274 18.89 -5.49 14.23
C ALA A 274 18.35 -6.84 14.77
N LEU A 275 19.08 -7.94 14.56
CA LEU A 275 18.70 -9.26 15.09
C LEU A 275 18.68 -9.28 16.63
N THR A 276 19.68 -8.66 17.27
CA THR A 276 19.74 -8.54 18.73
C THR A 276 18.54 -7.77 19.27
N ILE A 277 18.12 -6.69 18.58
CA ILE A 277 16.94 -5.92 18.96
C ILE A 277 15.70 -6.81 18.94
N VAL A 278 15.45 -7.56 17.86
CA VAL A 278 14.26 -8.42 17.77
C VAL A 278 14.25 -9.50 18.85
N HIS A 279 15.40 -10.09 19.18
CA HIS A 279 15.49 -11.14 20.20
C HIS A 279 15.33 -10.65 21.63
N LYS A 280 15.69 -9.39 21.92
CA LYS A 280 15.49 -8.80 23.25
C LYS A 280 14.00 -8.64 23.62
N GLY A 281 13.10 -8.73 22.64
CA GLY A 281 11.67 -8.52 22.85
C GLY A 281 11.33 -7.03 23.06
N GLY A 282 10.08 -6.75 23.43
CA GLY A 282 9.61 -5.38 23.65
C GLY A 282 9.42 -4.56 22.37
N LEU A 283 9.11 -5.22 21.26
CA LEU A 283 8.76 -4.53 20.02
C LEU A 283 7.35 -3.97 20.15
N GLU A 284 7.24 -2.65 20.22
CA GLU A 284 5.96 -1.94 20.16
C GLU A 284 5.30 -2.16 18.79
N GLU A 285 3.96 -2.17 18.77
CA GLU A 285 3.23 -2.08 17.51
C GLU A 285 3.55 -0.74 16.84
N ASP A 286 3.98 -0.83 15.58
CA ASP A 286 4.61 0.29 14.90
C ASP A 286 3.58 1.09 14.10
N GLU A 287 3.22 2.27 14.61
CA GLU A 287 2.40 3.29 13.92
C GLU A 287 3.02 3.81 12.61
N THR A 288 4.30 3.54 12.35
CA THR A 288 5.03 4.09 11.19
C THR A 288 4.87 3.28 9.91
N PHE A 289 3.98 2.28 9.93
CA PHE A 289 3.78 1.35 8.81
C PHE A 289 5.06 0.60 8.43
N LEU A 290 6.05 0.59 9.30
CA LEU A 290 7.25 -0.20 9.20
C LEU A 290 7.03 -1.47 10.01
N HIS A 291 7.62 -2.56 9.53
CA HIS A 291 7.39 -3.86 10.13
C HIS A 291 8.71 -4.46 10.54
N PHE A 292 9.12 -4.13 11.76
CA PHE A 292 10.31 -4.73 12.35
C PHE A 292 9.96 -6.04 13.04
N ASN A 293 10.43 -7.16 12.50
CA ASN A 293 10.21 -8.50 13.06
C ASN A 293 11.26 -9.48 12.50
N LEU A 294 11.21 -10.74 12.94
CA LEU A 294 12.13 -11.79 12.48
C LEU A 294 12.07 -12.00 10.96
N TYR A 295 10.89 -11.87 10.33
CA TYR A 295 10.80 -11.93 8.87
C TYR A 295 11.66 -10.83 8.23
N ALA A 296 11.49 -9.57 8.63
CA ALA A 296 12.23 -8.45 8.05
C ALA A 296 13.75 -8.61 8.22
N VAL A 297 14.20 -8.98 9.43
CA VAL A 297 15.63 -9.18 9.71
C VAL A 297 16.23 -10.28 8.85
N HIS A 298 15.57 -11.44 8.77
CA HIS A 298 16.08 -12.57 8.01
C HIS A 298 15.97 -12.36 6.50
N HIS A 299 14.90 -11.71 6.02
CA HIS A 299 14.69 -11.39 4.61
C HIS A 299 15.75 -10.41 4.10
N GLU A 300 16.01 -9.32 4.82
CA GLU A 300 17.05 -8.35 4.44
C GLU A 300 18.45 -8.95 4.55
N ARG A 301 18.69 -9.84 5.54
CA ARG A 301 19.93 -10.60 5.64
C ARG A 301 20.17 -11.48 4.42
N ALA A 302 19.15 -12.18 3.93
CA ALA A 302 19.24 -13.00 2.73
C ALA A 302 19.63 -12.16 1.49
N LYS A 303 19.05 -10.98 1.31
CA LYS A 303 19.41 -10.07 0.19
C LYS A 303 20.88 -9.65 0.24
N THR A 304 21.34 -9.19 1.41
CA THR A 304 22.73 -8.78 1.62
C THR A 304 23.71 -9.91 1.36
N LEU A 305 23.45 -11.10 1.92
CA LEU A 305 24.33 -12.27 1.73
C LEU A 305 24.33 -12.72 0.27
N SER A 306 23.18 -12.72 -0.40
CA SER A 306 23.08 -13.02 -1.83
C SER A 306 23.97 -12.09 -2.65
N ARG A 307 23.94 -10.78 -2.38
CA ARG A 307 24.84 -9.82 -3.05
C ARG A 307 26.31 -10.05 -2.68
N PHE A 308 26.65 -10.41 -1.44
CA PHE A 308 28.05 -10.71 -1.09
C PHE A 308 28.58 -12.01 -1.70
N SER A 309 27.70 -12.98 -1.97
CA SER A 309 28.07 -14.24 -2.62
C SER A 309 28.54 -14.02 -4.06
N LEU A 310 27.92 -13.08 -4.78
CA LEU A 310 28.32 -12.64 -6.11
C LEU A 310 28.10 -11.13 -6.22
N PHE A 311 29.13 -10.37 -5.86
CA PHE A 311 29.05 -8.92 -5.80
C PHE A 311 28.73 -8.31 -7.17
N HIS A 312 27.77 -7.40 -7.17
CA HIS A 312 27.32 -6.62 -8.32
C HIS A 312 26.66 -5.33 -7.81
N THR A 313 26.67 -4.28 -8.64
CA THR A 313 26.07 -2.97 -8.38
C THR A 313 24.82 -2.73 -9.24
N SER A 314 24.69 -3.46 -10.36
CA SER A 314 23.57 -3.36 -11.29
C SER A 314 23.12 -4.74 -11.80
N ASN A 315 21.93 -4.80 -12.39
CA ASN A 315 21.40 -6.03 -12.99
C ASN A 315 22.21 -6.46 -14.22
N SER A 316 22.68 -5.51 -15.05
CA SER A 316 23.51 -5.81 -16.23
C SER A 316 24.86 -6.40 -15.83
N GLU A 317 25.51 -5.83 -14.81
CA GLU A 317 26.75 -6.39 -14.25
C GLU A 317 26.55 -7.84 -13.75
N LEU A 318 25.43 -8.10 -13.07
CA LEU A 318 25.09 -9.46 -12.62
C LEU A 318 24.94 -10.43 -13.79
N VAL A 319 24.26 -10.04 -14.87
CA VAL A 319 24.10 -10.87 -16.08
C VAL A 319 25.45 -11.21 -16.70
N GLU A 320 26.34 -10.23 -16.86
CA GLU A 320 27.68 -10.45 -17.42
C GLU A 320 28.52 -11.39 -16.55
N LEU A 321 28.43 -11.26 -15.23
CA LEU A 321 29.07 -12.19 -14.29
C LEU A 321 28.51 -13.62 -14.42
N LEU A 322 27.20 -13.77 -14.63
CA LEU A 322 26.56 -15.08 -14.73
C LEU A 322 26.85 -15.77 -16.08
N LYS A 323 26.97 -15.01 -17.17
CA LYS A 323 27.40 -15.52 -18.49
C LYS A 323 28.83 -16.08 -18.47
N ASN A 324 29.69 -15.55 -17.61
CA ASN A 324 31.06 -16.06 -17.48
C ASN A 324 31.06 -17.46 -16.80
N PRO A 325 31.55 -18.52 -17.46
CA PRO A 325 31.54 -19.89 -16.91
C PRO A 325 32.48 -20.06 -15.71
N TYR A 326 33.51 -19.22 -15.60
CA TYR A 326 34.52 -19.25 -14.55
C TYR A 326 34.14 -18.43 -13.31
N LYS A 327 33.12 -17.57 -13.41
CA LYS A 327 32.58 -16.83 -12.27
C LYS A 327 31.42 -17.61 -11.66
N ARG A 328 31.51 -17.82 -10.34
CA ARG A 328 30.52 -18.50 -9.53
C ARG A 328 30.33 -17.74 -8.22
N ALA A 329 29.11 -17.79 -7.69
CA ALA A 329 28.84 -17.29 -6.36
C ALA A 329 29.62 -18.09 -5.30
N ASP A 330 30.04 -17.43 -4.23
CA ASP A 330 30.59 -18.11 -3.06
C ASP A 330 29.54 -19.02 -2.44
N ARG A 331 29.74 -20.34 -2.58
CA ARG A 331 28.76 -21.36 -2.19
C ARG A 331 28.38 -21.27 -0.71
N LYS A 332 29.35 -20.97 0.16
CA LYS A 332 29.10 -20.84 1.59
C LYS A 332 28.19 -19.65 1.89
N THR A 333 28.54 -18.46 1.39
CA THR A 333 27.72 -17.25 1.59
C THR A 333 26.33 -17.39 0.98
N LEU A 334 26.20 -18.07 -0.17
CA LEU A 334 24.89 -18.32 -0.80
C LEU A 334 24.04 -19.29 0.03
N SER A 335 24.62 -20.35 0.59
CA SER A 335 23.93 -21.25 1.51
C SER A 335 23.44 -20.52 2.76
N GLU A 336 24.27 -19.63 3.34
CA GLU A 336 23.86 -18.79 4.48
C GLU A 336 22.71 -17.83 4.11
N ALA A 337 22.68 -17.35 2.86
CA ALA A 337 21.57 -16.54 2.34
C ALA A 337 20.27 -17.35 2.24
N GLU A 338 20.35 -18.59 1.75
CA GLU A 338 19.22 -19.51 1.66
C GLU A 338 18.67 -19.89 3.04
N ASP A 339 19.54 -20.17 4.02
CA ASP A 339 19.16 -20.43 5.40
C ASP A 339 18.43 -19.23 6.01
N ALA A 340 18.97 -18.01 5.81
CA ALA A 340 18.32 -16.78 6.25
C ALA A 340 16.94 -16.62 5.59
N LEU A 341 16.82 -16.87 4.29
CA LEU A 341 15.55 -16.76 3.59
C LEU A 341 14.53 -17.80 4.12
N ASN A 342 14.96 -19.04 4.36
CA ASN A 342 14.13 -20.08 4.95
C ASN A 342 13.64 -19.73 6.35
N LEU A 343 14.48 -19.09 7.18
CA LEU A 343 14.06 -18.53 8.46
C LEU A 343 13.03 -17.41 8.29
N ALA A 344 13.22 -16.50 7.33
CA ALA A 344 12.24 -15.46 7.04
C ALA A 344 10.86 -16.05 6.71
N ARG A 345 10.82 -17.11 5.87
CA ARG A 345 9.58 -17.80 5.48
C ARG A 345 8.76 -18.28 6.66
N LYS A 346 9.41 -18.81 7.71
CA LYS A 346 8.74 -19.29 8.94
C LYS A 346 7.97 -18.19 9.67
N HIS A 347 8.29 -16.92 9.42
CA HIS A 347 7.67 -15.76 10.05
C HIS A 347 6.76 -14.95 9.10
N ILE A 348 6.48 -15.45 7.90
CA ILE A 348 5.49 -14.86 7.00
C ILE A 348 4.09 -15.33 7.41
N SER A 349 3.25 -14.42 7.87
CA SER A 349 1.82 -14.68 8.01
C SER A 349 1.15 -14.80 6.63
N THR A 350 0.33 -15.82 6.42
CA THR A 350 -0.37 -16.09 5.14
C THR A 350 -1.26 -14.95 4.66
N SER A 351 -1.73 -14.07 5.55
CA SER A 351 -2.54 -12.90 5.21
C SER A 351 -1.77 -11.76 4.52
N LYS A 352 -0.43 -11.76 4.57
CA LYS A 352 0.40 -10.62 4.13
C LYS A 352 1.01 -10.84 2.74
N HIS A 353 0.15 -10.79 1.73
CA HIS A 353 0.46 -11.00 0.31
C HIS A 353 1.67 -10.17 -0.17
N THR A 354 1.80 -8.89 0.21
CA THR A 354 2.95 -8.05 -0.17
C THR A 354 4.29 -8.61 0.31
N ARG A 355 4.35 -9.15 1.54
CA ARG A 355 5.59 -9.78 2.06
C ARG A 355 5.91 -11.04 1.30
N PHE A 356 4.89 -11.86 1.01
CA PHE A 356 5.07 -13.08 0.24
C PHE A 356 5.56 -12.79 -1.19
N MET A 357 5.11 -11.69 -1.82
CA MET A 357 5.65 -11.21 -3.10
C MET A 357 7.15 -10.89 -2.98
N HIS A 358 7.55 -10.04 -2.04
CA HIS A 358 8.97 -9.65 -1.88
C HIS A 358 9.88 -10.81 -1.48
N TYR A 359 9.38 -11.74 -0.66
CA TYR A 359 10.04 -13.00 -0.36
C TYR A 359 10.35 -13.77 -1.65
N THR A 360 9.34 -13.98 -2.48
CA THR A 360 9.45 -14.80 -3.69
C THR A 360 10.34 -14.12 -4.75
N LEU A 361 10.31 -12.79 -4.85
CA LEU A 361 11.26 -12.02 -5.68
C LEU A 361 12.70 -12.20 -5.22
N THR A 362 12.93 -12.22 -3.90
CA THR A 362 14.27 -12.42 -3.33
C THR A 362 14.75 -13.84 -3.54
N GLU A 363 13.87 -14.83 -3.34
CA GLU A 363 14.14 -16.23 -3.66
C GLU A 363 14.55 -16.40 -5.13
N SER A 364 13.76 -15.82 -6.04
CA SER A 364 14.05 -15.89 -7.48
C SER A 364 15.41 -15.31 -7.84
N ARG A 365 15.77 -14.13 -7.29
CA ARG A 365 17.10 -13.51 -7.51
C ARG A 365 18.24 -14.34 -6.90
N MET A 366 18.02 -14.93 -5.73
CA MET A 366 19.01 -15.81 -5.09
C MET A 366 19.26 -17.07 -5.92
N ARG A 367 18.19 -17.72 -6.42
CA ARG A 367 18.28 -18.87 -7.33
C ARG A 367 18.99 -18.51 -8.64
N LEU A 368 18.74 -17.31 -9.18
CA LEU A 368 19.47 -16.78 -10.34
C LEU A 368 20.98 -16.67 -10.07
N ILE A 369 21.37 -16.10 -8.92
CA ILE A 369 22.78 -16.00 -8.50
C ILE A 369 23.44 -17.38 -8.37
N GLY A 370 22.68 -18.38 -7.91
CA GLY A 370 23.09 -19.79 -7.88
C GLY A 370 23.18 -20.49 -9.24
N LYS A 371 22.83 -19.82 -10.35
CA LYS A 371 22.66 -20.39 -11.70
C LYS A 371 21.56 -21.46 -11.77
N GLU A 372 20.59 -21.42 -10.86
CA GLU A 372 19.41 -22.28 -10.83
C GLU A 372 18.27 -21.62 -11.62
N LEU A 373 18.46 -21.51 -12.95
CA LEU A 373 17.61 -20.68 -13.83
C LEU A 373 16.14 -21.13 -13.83
N GLU A 374 15.88 -22.44 -13.77
CA GLU A 374 14.52 -22.99 -13.78
C GLU A 374 13.74 -22.64 -12.51
N GLU A 375 14.36 -22.84 -11.34
CA GLU A 375 13.76 -22.50 -10.05
C GLU A 375 13.61 -20.99 -9.88
N SER A 376 14.58 -20.21 -10.38
CA SER A 376 14.46 -18.75 -10.45
C SER A 376 13.21 -18.32 -11.25
N ALA A 377 13.00 -18.90 -12.44
CA ALA A 377 11.83 -18.60 -13.27
C ALA A 377 10.50 -19.04 -12.61
N ARG A 378 10.48 -20.18 -11.90
CA ARG A 378 9.30 -20.65 -11.15
C ARG A 378 8.95 -19.71 -10.00
N SER A 379 9.92 -19.31 -9.19
CA SER A 379 9.71 -18.32 -8.12
C SER A 379 9.26 -16.97 -8.72
N ALA A 380 9.86 -16.50 -9.82
CA ALA A 380 9.42 -15.28 -10.49
C ALA A 380 7.95 -15.35 -10.96
N ASN A 381 7.50 -16.49 -11.48
CA ASN A 381 6.11 -16.71 -11.86
C ASN A 381 5.15 -16.67 -10.65
N ASN A 382 5.56 -17.25 -9.52
CA ASN A 382 4.81 -17.16 -8.27
C ASN A 382 4.71 -15.70 -7.79
N ALA A 383 5.81 -14.94 -7.85
CA ALA A 383 5.82 -13.51 -7.53
C ALA A 383 4.87 -12.72 -8.44
N LEU A 384 4.84 -13.02 -9.75
CA LEU A 384 3.95 -12.38 -10.72
C LEU A 384 2.47 -12.62 -10.40
N LYS A 385 2.12 -13.84 -10.01
CA LYS A 385 0.75 -14.17 -9.59
C LYS A 385 0.32 -13.29 -8.41
N ILE A 386 1.15 -13.22 -7.37
CA ILE A 386 0.86 -12.43 -6.17
C ILE A 386 0.81 -10.93 -6.50
N ALA A 387 1.75 -10.43 -7.34
CA ALA A 387 1.79 -9.02 -7.75
C ALA A 387 0.50 -8.61 -8.46
N ARG A 388 -0.05 -9.47 -9.32
CA ARG A 388 -1.35 -9.25 -9.98
C ARG A 388 -2.51 -9.27 -9.00
N GLU A 389 -2.54 -10.23 -8.08
CA GLU A 389 -3.58 -10.33 -7.04
C GLU A 389 -3.65 -9.07 -6.17
N ILE A 390 -2.50 -8.50 -5.80
CA ILE A 390 -2.44 -7.28 -4.98
C ILE A 390 -2.42 -5.98 -5.80
N ASN A 391 -2.52 -6.04 -7.13
CA ASN A 391 -2.45 -4.87 -8.02
C ASN A 391 -1.15 -4.04 -7.89
N SER A 392 0.00 -4.72 -7.76
CA SER A 392 1.31 -4.07 -7.70
C SER A 392 2.00 -4.06 -9.07
N ASN A 393 1.99 -2.94 -9.77
CA ASN A 393 2.78 -2.74 -11.00
C ASN A 393 4.28 -2.82 -10.74
N GLN A 394 4.76 -2.29 -9.61
CA GLN A 394 6.18 -2.42 -9.24
C GLN A 394 6.64 -3.89 -9.14
N GLY A 395 5.84 -4.76 -8.50
CA GLY A 395 6.13 -6.19 -8.43
C GLY A 395 6.12 -6.86 -9.80
N ILE A 396 5.24 -6.45 -10.72
CA ILE A 396 5.24 -6.92 -12.11
C ILE A 396 6.57 -6.51 -12.79
N LYS A 397 6.98 -5.25 -12.66
CA LYS A 397 8.25 -4.77 -13.19
C LYS A 397 9.47 -5.46 -12.60
N ASP A 398 9.46 -5.75 -11.29
CA ASP A 398 10.55 -6.49 -10.66
C ASP A 398 10.66 -7.90 -11.25
N VAL A 399 9.53 -8.53 -11.62
CA VAL A 399 9.52 -9.80 -12.36
C VAL A 399 9.99 -9.62 -13.80
N GLU A 400 9.60 -8.55 -14.49
CA GLU A 400 10.09 -8.25 -15.85
C GLU A 400 11.61 -8.08 -15.88
N ILE A 401 12.19 -7.43 -14.87
CA ILE A 401 13.64 -7.30 -14.69
C ILE A 401 14.29 -8.69 -14.54
N ILE A 402 13.72 -9.56 -13.72
CA ILE A 402 14.22 -10.94 -13.56
C ILE A 402 14.10 -11.73 -14.87
N TYR A 403 12.98 -11.61 -15.57
CA TYR A 403 12.77 -12.22 -16.88
C TYR A 403 13.81 -11.74 -17.90
N SER A 404 14.10 -10.43 -17.96
CA SER A 404 15.13 -9.88 -18.85
C SER A 404 16.49 -10.51 -18.55
N MET A 405 16.89 -10.57 -17.27
CA MET A 405 18.17 -11.20 -16.87
C MET A 405 18.21 -12.68 -17.26
N LEU A 406 17.14 -13.44 -17.00
CA LEU A 406 17.04 -14.86 -17.34
C LEU A 406 17.09 -15.09 -18.86
N SER A 407 16.37 -14.26 -19.63
CA SER A 407 16.32 -14.32 -21.10
C SER A 407 17.66 -13.96 -21.73
N ASP A 408 18.41 -13.03 -21.13
CA ASP A 408 19.75 -12.67 -21.60
C ASP A 408 20.78 -13.78 -21.36
N ILE A 409 20.58 -14.61 -20.33
CA ILE A 409 21.46 -15.73 -19.98
C ILE A 409 21.11 -16.98 -20.80
N GLU A 410 19.83 -17.38 -20.81
CA GLU A 410 19.38 -18.62 -21.44
C GLU A 410 17.98 -18.43 -22.09
N PRO A 411 17.90 -17.79 -23.26
CA PRO A 411 16.62 -17.44 -23.91
C PRO A 411 15.79 -18.65 -24.35
N ASN A 412 16.43 -19.82 -24.49
CA ASN A 412 15.79 -21.05 -24.96
C ASN A 412 15.24 -21.93 -23.82
N ASN A 413 15.49 -21.57 -22.55
CA ASN A 413 14.98 -22.34 -21.43
C ASN A 413 13.43 -22.34 -21.40
N PRO A 414 12.76 -23.50 -21.34
CA PRO A 414 11.29 -23.58 -21.37
C PRO A 414 10.60 -22.79 -20.24
N TYR A 415 11.18 -22.77 -19.04
CA TYR A 415 10.62 -22.05 -17.89
C TYR A 415 10.76 -20.53 -18.04
N VAL A 416 11.89 -20.07 -18.58
CA VAL A 416 12.11 -18.64 -18.90
C VAL A 416 11.11 -18.18 -19.96
N ARG A 417 10.91 -18.97 -21.03
CA ARG A 417 9.91 -18.69 -22.06
C ARG A 417 8.49 -18.70 -21.51
N HIS A 418 8.16 -19.65 -20.62
CA HIS A 418 6.87 -19.68 -19.94
C HIS A 418 6.61 -18.41 -19.12
N LEU A 419 7.61 -17.94 -18.37
CA LEU A 419 7.55 -16.66 -17.65
C LEU A 419 7.30 -15.49 -18.62
N GLY A 420 8.01 -15.46 -19.76
CA GLY A 420 7.79 -14.48 -20.83
C GLY A 420 6.35 -14.47 -21.33
N VAL A 421 5.78 -15.64 -21.64
CA VAL A 421 4.37 -15.77 -22.06
C VAL A 421 3.42 -15.27 -20.97
N LYS A 422 3.69 -15.57 -19.69
CA LYS A 422 2.88 -15.07 -18.58
C LYS A 422 2.95 -13.56 -18.43
N LEU A 423 4.05 -12.91 -18.84
CA LEU A 423 4.21 -11.46 -18.91
C LEU A 423 3.63 -10.85 -20.21
N GLY A 424 3.26 -11.67 -21.20
CA GLY A 424 2.74 -11.22 -22.50
C GLY A 424 3.82 -11.08 -23.59
N TYR A 425 5.04 -11.55 -23.35
CA TYR A 425 6.10 -11.61 -24.34
C TYR A 425 6.06 -12.94 -25.11
N PHE A 426 5.97 -12.88 -26.43
CA PHE A 426 5.92 -14.06 -27.32
C PHE A 426 7.18 -14.12 -28.19
N PRO A 427 8.33 -14.58 -27.66
CA PRO A 427 9.55 -14.68 -28.46
C PRO A 427 9.34 -15.71 -29.59
N PRO A 428 9.76 -15.40 -30.83
CA PRO A 428 9.62 -16.33 -31.95
C PRO A 428 10.33 -17.66 -31.63
N LEU A 429 9.77 -18.77 -32.11
CA LEU A 429 10.45 -20.07 -32.07
C LEU A 429 11.74 -19.94 -32.89
N LEU A 430 12.89 -19.88 -32.22
CA LEU A 430 14.17 -20.03 -32.90
C LEU A 430 14.14 -21.41 -33.56
N GLN A 431 14.06 -21.43 -34.89
CA GLN A 431 14.21 -22.66 -35.64
C GLN A 431 15.54 -23.26 -35.21
N LYS A 432 15.51 -24.47 -34.62
CA LYS A 432 16.71 -25.27 -34.43
C LYS A 432 17.40 -25.25 -35.78
N ARG A 433 18.57 -24.60 -35.89
CA ARG A 433 19.42 -24.75 -37.05
C ARG A 433 19.67 -26.25 -37.14
N SER A 434 19.01 -26.89 -38.10
CA SER A 434 19.26 -28.26 -38.49
C SER A 434 20.72 -28.30 -38.86
N GLY A 435 21.56 -28.74 -37.92
CA GLY A 435 22.96 -28.99 -38.18
C GLY A 435 23.02 -29.97 -39.33
N THR A 436 23.53 -29.50 -40.46
CA THR A 436 24.12 -30.34 -41.49
C THR A 436 25.10 -31.29 -40.80
N VAL A 437 24.78 -32.58 -40.88
CA VAL A 437 25.62 -33.72 -40.50
C VAL A 437 26.93 -33.69 -41.29
#